data_AF-A0A7S1ZBF3-F1
#
_entry.id   AF-A0A7S1ZBF3-F1
#
_cell.length_a   1.000
_cell.length_b   1.000
_cell.length_c   1.000
_cell.angle_alpha   90.00
_cell.angle_beta   90.00
_cell.angle_gamma   90.00
#
_symmetry.space_group_name_H-M   'P 1'
#
loop_
_entity.id
_entity.type
_entity.pdbx_description
1 polymer ?
#
loop_
_entity_poly.entity_id
_entity_poly.type
_entity_poly.pdbx_seq_one_letter_code
_entity_poly.pdbx_strand_id
1 'polypeptide(L)'
;PPNSTQLHPPIHQIIICGRYRKKARENGERLSIRAQTTMFVLTTVADTIRIPPQLFYLPTLDAVHDEIEKKYPNRVIMDVGLVVCRYGDALEVGDGVLATGDGGAHHEAVFRLVVFRPFVEEVLLGTVSESTEEGVRVSLGFFEDVFVPAYWMLRPSTYDPETGLWVWTPKYDDDDEGGGEG
;
A
#
# COMPACT_ATOMS: atom_id res chain seq x y z
N PRO A 1 11.03 41.94 22.02
CA PRO A 1 10.06 40.83 21.84
C PRO A 1 10.04 40.33 20.40
N PRO A 2 10.72 39.21 20.12
CA PRO A 2 10.27 38.34 19.04
C PRO A 2 10.33 36.88 19.47
N ASN A 3 9.25 36.13 19.24
CA ASN A 3 9.29 34.68 19.06
C ASN A 3 7.98 34.27 18.40
N SER A 4 7.89 34.50 17.10
CA SER A 4 6.97 33.77 16.23
C SER A 4 7.64 32.44 15.88
N THR A 5 7.52 31.47 16.78
CA THR A 5 7.95 30.09 16.54
C THR A 5 7.06 29.52 15.43
N GLN A 6 7.69 29.34 14.27
CA GLN A 6 7.15 28.61 13.12
C GLN A 6 6.70 27.22 13.62
N LEU A 7 5.39 26.97 13.63
CA LEU A 7 4.84 25.64 13.79
C LEU A 7 5.24 24.81 12.56
N HIS A 8 6.26 23.97 12.71
CA HIS A 8 6.46 22.85 11.82
C HIS A 8 5.21 21.95 11.90
N PRO A 9 4.62 21.54 10.76
CA PRO A 9 3.55 20.54 10.80
C PRO A 9 4.13 19.24 11.36
N PRO A 10 3.35 18.46 12.14
CA PRO A 10 3.83 17.20 12.67
C PRO A 10 4.14 16.28 11.50
N ILE A 11 5.39 15.79 11.44
CA ILE A 11 5.86 14.87 10.41
C ILE A 11 5.21 13.51 10.68
N HIS A 12 3.92 13.41 10.36
CA HIS A 12 3.17 12.15 10.36
C HIS A 12 3.25 11.47 9.00
N GLN A 13 4.13 11.87 8.09
CA GLN A 13 4.28 11.21 6.78
C GLN A 13 5.72 10.74 6.60
N ILE A 14 5.91 9.42 6.55
CA ILE A 14 7.17 8.81 6.14
C ILE A 14 7.03 8.39 4.68
N ILE A 15 8.03 8.77 3.88
CA ILE A 15 8.25 8.24 2.55
C ILE A 15 9.04 6.94 2.71
N ILE A 16 8.40 5.79 2.54
CA ILE A 16 9.10 4.51 2.48
C ILE A 16 9.74 4.43 1.11
N CYS A 17 11.02 4.76 1.02
CA CYS A 17 11.81 4.64 -0.18
C CYS A 17 12.78 3.47 -0.01
N GLY A 18 12.53 2.36 -0.72
CA GLY A 18 13.59 1.37 -0.97
C GLY A 18 14.76 2.09 -1.64
N ARG A 19 15.98 1.95 -1.11
CA ARG A 19 17.17 2.77 -1.45
C ARG A 19 17.25 3.11 -2.94
N TYR A 20 16.81 4.31 -3.29
CA TYR A 20 16.87 4.79 -4.66
C TYR A 20 18.22 5.47 -4.93
N ARG A 21 19.19 4.73 -5.48
CA ARG A 21 20.44 5.32 -5.99
C ARG A 21 20.25 5.71 -7.46
N LYS A 22 19.70 6.90 -7.69
CA LYS A 22 19.59 7.49 -9.03
C LYS A 22 20.99 7.73 -9.60
N LYS A 23 21.44 6.93 -10.57
CA LYS A 23 22.52 7.34 -11.48
C LYS A 23 21.84 8.08 -12.64
N ALA A 24 21.81 9.41 -12.55
CA ALA A 24 21.40 10.24 -13.66
C ALA A 24 22.39 10.02 -14.81
N ARG A 25 21.92 9.43 -15.90
CA ARG A 25 22.65 9.36 -17.16
C ARG A 25 21.93 10.34 -18.09
N GLU A 26 22.55 11.49 -18.33
CA GLU A 26 22.13 12.41 -19.38
C GLU A 26 22.18 11.67 -20.71
N ASN A 27 21.04 11.63 -21.41
CA ASN A 27 20.95 11.62 -22.87
C ASN A 27 19.48 11.69 -23.27
N GLY A 28 19.02 12.91 -23.58
CA GLY A 28 18.42 13.28 -24.87
C GLY A 28 17.27 12.50 -25.52
N GLU A 29 16.75 11.41 -24.97
CA GLU A 29 15.58 10.73 -25.52
C GLU A 29 14.38 10.94 -24.61
N ARG A 30 13.35 11.57 -25.17
CA ARG A 30 12.05 11.80 -24.55
C ARG A 30 11.35 10.45 -24.43
N LEU A 31 11.76 9.64 -23.44
CA LEU A 31 11.08 8.42 -23.08
C LEU A 31 9.67 8.81 -22.65
N SER A 32 8.69 8.48 -23.48
CA SER A 32 7.29 8.38 -23.07
C SER A 32 7.21 7.27 -22.03
N ILE A 33 7.46 7.61 -20.76
CA ILE A 33 7.24 6.73 -19.63
C ILE A 33 5.72 6.62 -19.44
N ARG A 34 5.08 5.74 -20.22
CA ARG A 34 3.75 5.21 -19.92
C ARG A 34 3.91 3.79 -19.36
N ALA A 35 4.67 3.69 -18.28
CA ALA A 35 4.42 2.67 -17.28
C ALA A 35 3.94 3.46 -16.06
N GLN A 36 2.62 3.68 -15.98
CA GLN A 36 2.02 4.07 -14.71
C GLN A 36 2.05 2.80 -13.85
N THR A 37 3.22 2.48 -13.30
CA THR A 37 3.39 1.38 -12.35
C THR A 37 2.87 1.89 -11.02
N THR A 38 1.55 1.87 -10.87
CA THR A 38 0.88 2.23 -9.62
C THR A 38 0.87 1.01 -8.71
N MET A 39 1.06 1.19 -7.40
CA MET A 39 0.90 0.17 -6.33
C MET A 39 -0.37 -0.70 -6.41
N PHE A 40 -1.36 -0.30 -7.20
CA PHE A 40 -2.56 -1.07 -7.51
C PHE A 40 -2.49 -1.69 -8.90
N VAL A 41 -2.82 -2.97 -8.96
CA VAL A 41 -2.90 -3.74 -10.21
C VAL A 41 -4.32 -4.26 -10.42
N LEU A 42 -4.75 -4.31 -11.68
CA LEU A 42 -5.97 -5.01 -12.05
C LEU A 42 -5.66 -6.48 -12.27
N THR A 43 -6.29 -7.34 -11.46
CA THR A 43 -6.15 -8.79 -11.59
C THR A 43 -7.46 -9.38 -12.08
N THR A 44 -7.40 -10.17 -13.15
CA THR A 44 -8.54 -10.96 -13.62
C THR A 44 -8.59 -12.26 -12.84
N VAL A 45 -9.75 -12.57 -12.26
CA VAL A 45 -9.99 -13.77 -11.45
C VAL A 45 -11.19 -14.51 -12.05
N ALA A 46 -11.06 -15.82 -12.17
CA ALA A 46 -12.16 -16.74 -12.48
C ALA A 46 -12.51 -17.51 -11.22
N ASP A 47 -13.76 -17.43 -10.76
CA ASP A 47 -14.22 -18.09 -9.55
C ASP A 47 -15.71 -18.48 -9.65
N THR A 48 -16.11 -19.47 -8.86
CA THR A 48 -17.51 -19.88 -8.74
C THR A 48 -18.16 -19.11 -7.59
N ILE A 49 -19.14 -18.28 -7.93
CA ILE A 49 -19.89 -17.45 -6.98
C ILE A 49 -21.21 -18.15 -6.65
N ARG A 50 -21.43 -18.41 -5.36
CA ARG A 50 -22.67 -18.98 -4.84
C ARG A 50 -23.66 -17.86 -4.55
N ILE A 51 -24.76 -17.82 -5.28
CA ILE A 51 -25.88 -16.91 -5.05
C ILE A 51 -26.90 -17.58 -4.13
N PRO A 52 -27.16 -17.02 -2.94
CA PRO A 52 -28.16 -17.55 -2.03
C PRO A 52 -29.60 -17.33 -2.57
N PRO A 53 -30.57 -18.20 -2.25
CA PRO A 53 -31.94 -18.12 -2.79
C PRO A 53 -32.66 -16.80 -2.51
N GLN A 54 -32.28 -16.14 -1.41
CA GLN A 54 -32.83 -14.85 -1.01
C GLN A 54 -32.53 -13.74 -2.04
N LEU A 55 -31.50 -13.89 -2.87
CA LEU A 55 -31.11 -12.91 -3.88
C LEU A 55 -31.64 -13.25 -5.29
N PHE A 56 -32.44 -14.31 -5.45
CA PHE A 56 -32.99 -14.71 -6.76
C PHE A 56 -34.04 -13.74 -7.33
N TYR A 57 -34.50 -12.77 -6.54
CA TYR A 57 -35.37 -11.70 -7.03
C TYR A 57 -34.60 -10.61 -7.80
N LEU A 58 -33.27 -10.54 -7.63
CA LEU A 58 -32.41 -9.58 -8.32
C LEU A 58 -31.96 -10.13 -9.67
N PRO A 59 -31.61 -9.26 -10.64
CA PRO A 59 -30.90 -9.68 -11.84
C PRO A 59 -29.63 -10.44 -11.48
N THR A 60 -29.34 -11.54 -12.20
CA THR A 60 -28.20 -12.41 -11.91
C THR A 60 -26.88 -11.65 -11.84
N LEU A 61 -26.66 -10.69 -12.74
CA LEU A 61 -25.46 -9.86 -12.76
C LEU A 61 -25.29 -9.06 -11.45
N ASP A 62 -26.37 -8.43 -10.99
CA ASP A 62 -26.36 -7.63 -9.76
C ASP A 62 -26.14 -8.52 -8.53
N ALA A 63 -26.80 -9.68 -8.49
CA ALA A 63 -26.62 -10.66 -7.42
C ALA A 63 -25.18 -11.20 -7.36
N VAL A 64 -24.56 -11.46 -8.52
CA VAL A 64 -23.14 -11.85 -8.61
C VAL A 64 -22.23 -10.72 -8.11
N HIS A 65 -22.52 -9.47 -8.47
CA HIS A 65 -21.75 -8.32 -8.01
C HIS A 65 -21.81 -8.12 -6.50
N ASP A 66 -23.00 -8.23 -5.92
CA ASP A 66 -23.20 -8.13 -4.47
C ASP A 66 -22.42 -9.21 -3.72
N GLU A 67 -22.40 -10.44 -4.22
CA GLU A 67 -21.65 -11.53 -3.59
C GLU A 67 -20.13 -11.37 -3.76
N ILE A 68 -19.65 -10.89 -4.92
CA ILE A 68 -18.23 -10.57 -5.12
C ILE A 68 -17.79 -9.46 -4.14
N GLU A 69 -18.58 -8.39 -4.02
CA GLU A 69 -18.26 -7.24 -3.15
C GLU A 69 -18.29 -7.62 -1.66
N LYS A 70 -19.04 -8.66 -1.27
CA LYS A 70 -18.99 -9.21 0.09
C LYS A 70 -17.83 -10.18 0.29
N LYS A 71 -17.50 -10.98 -0.72
CA LYS A 71 -16.54 -12.08 -0.60
C LYS A 71 -15.09 -11.60 -0.63
N TYR A 72 -14.75 -10.62 -1.46
CA TYR A 72 -13.37 -10.33 -1.84
C TYR A 72 -12.65 -9.19 -1.11
N PRO A 73 -13.28 -8.05 -0.79
CA PRO A 73 -12.58 -6.93 -0.14
C PRO A 73 -11.88 -7.32 1.17
N ASN A 74 -10.73 -6.70 1.44
CA ASN A 74 -9.90 -6.92 2.63
C ASN A 74 -9.37 -8.36 2.79
N ARG A 75 -9.39 -9.17 1.72
CA ARG A 75 -8.75 -10.48 1.69
C ARG A 75 -7.43 -10.44 0.95
N VAL A 76 -6.45 -11.18 1.47
CA VAL A 76 -5.16 -11.38 0.81
C VAL A 76 -5.23 -12.65 -0.02
N ILE A 77 -5.05 -12.52 -1.32
CA ILE A 77 -4.91 -13.66 -2.24
C ILE A 77 -3.41 -13.96 -2.36
N MET A 78 -3.03 -15.21 -2.10
CA MET A 78 -1.64 -15.67 -2.22
C MET A 78 -1.08 -15.36 -3.62
N ASP A 79 0.17 -14.90 -3.69
CA ASP A 79 0.89 -14.51 -4.91
C ASP A 79 0.28 -13.35 -5.73
N VAL A 80 -0.85 -12.79 -5.29
CA VAL A 80 -1.57 -11.70 -5.96
C VAL A 80 -1.50 -10.41 -5.15
N GLY A 81 -1.91 -10.41 -3.88
CA GLY A 81 -1.89 -9.24 -3.00
C GLY A 81 -3.19 -9.02 -2.22
N LEU A 82 -3.34 -7.83 -1.63
CA LEU A 82 -4.53 -7.43 -0.87
C LEU A 82 -5.62 -6.91 -1.82
N VAL A 83 -6.82 -7.47 -1.76
CA VAL A 83 -7.94 -7.00 -2.57
C VAL A 83 -8.58 -5.76 -1.94
N VAL A 84 -8.73 -4.71 -2.74
CA VAL A 84 -9.39 -3.47 -2.34
C VAL A 84 -10.88 -3.53 -2.68
N CYS A 85 -11.21 -3.69 -3.97
CA CYS A 85 -12.59 -3.70 -4.45
C CYS A 85 -12.70 -4.36 -5.84
N ARG A 86 -13.93 -4.62 -6.28
CA ARG A 86 -14.22 -5.03 -7.66
C ARG A 86 -14.02 -3.88 -8.64
N TYR A 87 -13.42 -4.17 -9.80
CA TYR A 87 -13.23 -3.19 -10.87
C TYR A 87 -14.25 -3.36 -11.99
N GLY A 88 -15.26 -2.47 -12.01
CA GLY A 88 -16.29 -2.46 -13.05
C GLY A 88 -17.03 -3.79 -13.16
N ASP A 89 -17.79 -3.97 -14.23
CA ASP A 89 -18.63 -5.15 -14.42
C ASP A 89 -17.84 -6.44 -14.68
N ALA A 90 -18.49 -7.57 -14.41
CA ALA A 90 -17.95 -8.89 -14.68
C ALA A 90 -17.77 -9.03 -16.18
N LEU A 91 -16.64 -9.62 -16.57
CA LEU A 91 -16.32 -9.86 -17.98
C LEU A 91 -17.23 -10.94 -18.54
N GLU A 92 -17.40 -12.01 -17.79
CA GLU A 92 -18.22 -13.16 -18.17
C GLU A 92 -18.96 -13.69 -16.94
N VAL A 93 -20.23 -14.05 -17.11
CA VAL A 93 -21.06 -14.72 -16.12
C VAL A 93 -21.68 -15.93 -16.80
N GLY A 94 -21.27 -17.12 -16.38
CA GLY A 94 -21.75 -18.40 -16.88
C GLY A 94 -23.10 -18.80 -16.28
N ASP A 95 -23.59 -19.93 -16.76
CA ASP A 95 -24.86 -20.49 -16.33
C ASP A 95 -24.82 -20.92 -14.86
N GLY A 96 -25.93 -20.71 -14.17
CA GLY A 96 -26.09 -21.05 -12.76
C GLY A 96 -26.42 -22.52 -12.57
N VAL A 97 -25.50 -23.30 -11.99
CA VAL A 97 -25.74 -24.70 -11.62
C VAL A 97 -26.30 -24.77 -10.20
N LEU A 98 -27.45 -25.41 -10.05
CA LEU A 98 -28.03 -25.67 -8.73
C LEU A 98 -27.39 -26.92 -8.12
N ALA A 99 -26.61 -26.71 -7.05
CA ALA A 99 -26.03 -27.80 -6.29
C ALA A 99 -27.11 -28.51 -5.48
N THR A 100 -27.22 -29.83 -5.64
CA THR A 100 -28.20 -30.63 -4.90
C THR A 100 -27.89 -30.58 -3.39
N GLY A 101 -28.87 -30.16 -2.58
CA GLY A 101 -28.76 -30.12 -1.11
C GLY A 101 -28.41 -28.75 -0.51
N ASP A 102 -27.89 -27.81 -1.30
CA ASP A 102 -27.51 -26.47 -0.82
C ASP A 102 -28.54 -25.39 -1.22
N GLY A 103 -29.32 -25.63 -2.28
CA GLY A 103 -30.39 -24.74 -2.74
C GLY A 103 -29.90 -23.44 -3.38
N GLY A 104 -28.61 -23.10 -3.28
CA GLY A 104 -27.99 -21.95 -3.94
C GLY A 104 -27.62 -22.23 -5.41
N ALA A 105 -27.64 -21.17 -6.21
CA ALA A 105 -27.18 -21.20 -7.60
C ALA A 105 -25.69 -20.86 -7.66
N HIS A 106 -24.89 -21.71 -8.31
CA HIS A 106 -23.46 -21.53 -8.47
C HIS A 106 -23.18 -21.03 -9.88
N HIS A 107 -22.70 -19.81 -10.01
CA HIS A 107 -22.34 -19.20 -11.29
C HIS A 107 -20.82 -19.14 -11.41
N GLU A 108 -20.28 -19.62 -12.53
CA GLU A 108 -18.89 -19.36 -12.89
C GLU A 108 -18.77 -17.93 -13.40
N ALA A 109 -17.94 -17.10 -12.78
CA ALA A 109 -17.78 -15.71 -13.16
C ALA A 109 -16.31 -15.35 -13.37
N VAL A 110 -16.04 -14.58 -14.42
CA VAL A 110 -14.73 -13.97 -14.69
C VAL A 110 -14.87 -12.47 -14.48
N PHE A 111 -14.11 -11.94 -13.53
CA PHE A 111 -14.20 -10.52 -13.15
C PHE A 111 -12.81 -9.96 -12.82
N ARG A 112 -12.75 -8.63 -12.65
CA ARG A 112 -11.51 -7.92 -12.34
C ARG A 112 -11.57 -7.35 -10.94
N LEU A 113 -10.46 -7.44 -10.23
CA LEU A 113 -10.26 -6.88 -8.91
C LEU A 113 -9.17 -5.82 -8.94
N VAL A 114 -9.36 -4.74 -8.17
CA VAL A 114 -8.28 -3.82 -7.82
C VAL A 114 -7.54 -4.42 -6.64
N VAL A 115 -6.26 -4.74 -6.85
CA VAL A 115 -5.41 -5.38 -5.85
C VAL A 115 -4.26 -4.45 -5.51
N PHE A 116 -4.05 -4.21 -4.21
CA PHE A 116 -2.84 -3.59 -3.71
C PHE A 116 -1.69 -4.61 -3.72
N ARG A 117 -0.74 -4.37 -4.61
CA ARG A 117 0.45 -5.19 -4.83
C ARG A 117 1.64 -4.26 -5.10
N PRO A 118 2.21 -3.64 -4.05
CA PRO A 118 3.37 -2.80 -4.22
C PRO A 118 4.56 -3.61 -4.75
N PHE A 119 5.39 -2.99 -5.59
CA PHE A 119 6.58 -3.65 -6.13
C PHE A 119 7.83 -3.34 -5.30
N VAL A 120 8.87 -4.18 -5.45
CA VAL A 120 10.15 -3.97 -4.75
C VAL A 120 10.77 -2.65 -5.23
N GLU A 121 11.22 -1.81 -4.29
CA GLU A 121 11.73 -0.44 -4.55
C GLU A 121 10.66 0.61 -4.93
N GLU A 122 9.37 0.31 -4.78
CA GLU A 122 8.33 1.33 -4.86
C GLU A 122 8.41 2.33 -3.69
N VAL A 123 8.00 3.57 -3.96
CA VAL A 123 7.97 4.63 -2.95
C VAL A 123 6.53 4.87 -2.51
N LEU A 124 6.25 4.63 -1.23
CA LEU A 124 4.92 4.79 -0.63
C LEU A 124 4.91 5.88 0.43
N LEU A 125 3.79 6.57 0.57
CA LEU A 125 3.53 7.53 1.63
C LEU A 125 2.64 6.89 2.68
N GLY A 126 3.04 6.94 3.95
CA GLY A 126 2.25 6.41 5.06
C GLY A 126 2.47 7.18 6.35
N THR A 127 1.61 6.94 7.32
CA THR A 127 1.67 7.53 8.65
C THR A 127 2.33 6.59 9.65
N VAL A 128 3.15 7.12 10.54
CA VAL A 128 3.74 6.32 11.62
C VAL A 128 2.64 5.88 12.56
N SER A 129 2.47 4.57 12.73
CA SER A 129 1.50 3.98 13.66
C SER A 129 2.14 3.61 14.99
N GLU A 130 3.32 2.98 14.95
CA GLU A 130 4.05 2.52 16.13
C GLU A 130 5.56 2.65 15.90
N SER A 131 6.31 2.92 16.97
CA SER A 131 7.76 3.08 16.96
C SER A 131 8.36 2.23 18.08
N THR A 132 9.30 1.36 17.74
CA THR A 132 10.00 0.46 18.67
C THR A 132 11.50 0.49 18.42
N GLU A 133 12.30 -0.09 19.32
CA GLU A 133 13.75 -0.21 19.13
C GLU A 133 14.13 -1.05 17.90
N GLU A 134 13.26 -1.99 17.50
CA GLU A 134 13.48 -2.83 16.31
C GLU A 134 13.23 -2.07 15.01
N GLY A 135 12.37 -1.04 15.02
CA GLY A 135 12.01 -0.28 13.84
C GLY A 135 10.75 0.56 13.99
N VAL A 136 10.17 0.95 12.86
CA VAL A 136 8.94 1.76 12.80
C VAL A 136 7.89 1.02 11.98
N ARG A 137 6.67 0.95 12.52
CA ARG A 137 5.49 0.51 11.78
C ARG A 137 4.79 1.71 11.14
N VAL A 138 4.36 1.50 9.90
CA VAL A 138 3.74 2.53 9.08
C VAL A 138 2.38 2.03 8.60
N SER A 139 1.36 2.86 8.76
CA SER A 139 0.03 2.65 8.20
C SER A 139 -0.14 3.42 6.90
N LEU A 140 -0.69 2.77 5.89
CA LEU A 140 -1.13 3.37 4.63
C LEU A 140 -2.62 3.78 4.67
N GLY A 141 -3.26 3.67 5.84
CA GLY A 141 -4.69 3.91 6.05
C GLY A 141 -5.54 2.66 5.84
N PHE A 142 -5.44 1.99 4.69
CA PHE A 142 -6.16 0.72 4.43
C PHE A 142 -5.31 -0.53 4.72
N PHE A 143 -4.01 -0.35 4.95
CA PHE A 143 -3.05 -1.42 5.21
C PHE A 143 -2.07 -0.98 6.29
N GLU A 144 -1.87 -1.80 7.33
CA GLU A 144 -1.11 -1.42 8.52
C GLU A 144 0.14 -2.29 8.77
N ASP A 145 0.32 -3.37 8.01
CA ASP A 145 1.41 -4.32 8.19
C ASP A 145 2.65 -3.94 7.35
N VAL A 146 3.12 -2.70 7.52
CA VAL A 146 4.35 -2.21 6.90
C VAL A 146 5.37 -1.92 7.99
N PHE A 147 6.48 -2.66 8.00
CA PHE A 147 7.54 -2.53 8.99
C PHE A 147 8.84 -2.07 8.34
N VAL A 148 9.43 -1.01 8.88
CA VAL A 148 10.74 -0.48 8.52
C VAL A 148 11.74 -0.81 9.63
N PRO A 149 12.64 -1.77 9.42
CA PRO A 149 13.65 -2.14 10.41
C PRO A 149 14.67 -1.01 10.66
N ALA A 150 15.19 -0.96 11.88
CA ALA A 150 16.22 0.00 12.31
C ALA A 150 17.44 0.07 11.37
N TYR A 151 17.88 -1.05 10.81
CA TYR A 151 19.06 -1.12 9.92
C TYR A 151 18.84 -0.48 8.53
N TRP A 152 17.59 -0.16 8.17
CA TRP A 152 17.26 0.61 6.98
C TRP A 152 17.05 2.10 7.24
N MET A 153 17.08 2.54 8.50
CA MET A 153 16.96 3.95 8.84
C MET A 153 18.21 4.75 8.43
N LEU A 154 18.02 6.06 8.32
CA LEU A 154 19.08 7.00 7.96
C LEU A 154 20.13 7.03 9.06
N ARG A 155 21.40 6.78 8.71
CA ARG A 155 22.50 6.98 9.66
C ARG A 155 22.83 8.48 9.77
N PRO A 156 23.07 9.03 10.98
CA PRO A 156 23.07 8.40 12.30
C PRO A 156 21.73 8.59 13.06
N SER A 157 20.74 7.71 12.86
CA SER A 157 19.51 7.69 13.66
C SER A 157 19.69 6.85 14.92
N THR A 158 19.17 7.34 16.05
CA THR A 158 19.16 6.65 17.34
C THR A 158 17.74 6.59 17.89
N TYR A 159 17.36 5.46 18.48
CA TYR A 159 16.10 5.30 19.19
C TYR A 159 16.21 5.85 20.60
N ASP A 160 15.27 6.70 21.00
CA ASP A 160 15.17 7.21 22.36
C ASP A 160 14.04 6.46 23.11
N PRO A 161 14.37 5.63 24.11
CA PRO A 161 13.37 4.85 24.85
C PRO A 161 12.49 5.68 25.77
N GLU A 162 12.90 6.91 26.13
CA GLU A 162 12.09 7.79 26.99
C GLU A 162 10.95 8.42 26.19
N THR A 163 11.24 8.88 24.98
CA THR A 163 10.23 9.48 24.09
C THR A 163 9.53 8.46 23.19
N GLY A 164 10.10 7.27 23.02
CA GLY A 164 9.61 6.24 22.09
C GLY A 164 9.82 6.61 20.62
N LEU A 165 10.69 7.57 20.32
CA LEU A 165 10.87 8.14 18.99
C LEU A 165 12.26 7.83 18.41
N TRP A 166 12.29 7.68 17.10
CA TRP A 166 13.53 7.66 16.33
C TRP A 166 13.97 9.09 16.00
N VAL A 167 15.16 9.47 16.45
CA VAL A 167 15.74 10.80 16.22
C VAL A 167 16.92 10.68 15.26
N TRP A 168 16.96 11.54 14.25
CA TRP A 168 18.08 11.65 13.34
C TRP A 168 18.84 12.96 13.62
N THR A 169 20.09 12.84 14.06
CA THR A 169 20.98 13.97 14.38
C THR A 169 22.15 14.04 13.40
N PRO A 170 22.01 14.75 12.27
CA PRO A 170 23.14 14.95 11.37
C PRO A 170 24.25 15.71 12.11
N LYS A 171 25.48 15.18 12.05
CA LYS A 171 26.66 15.94 12.44
C LYS A 171 26.99 16.87 11.28
N TYR A 172 26.82 18.16 11.50
CA TYR A 172 27.44 19.17 10.64
C TYR A 172 28.83 19.38 11.24
N ASP A 173 29.86 18.95 10.53
CA ASP A 173 31.23 19.34 10.86
C ASP A 173 31.31 20.85 10.60
N ASP A 174 31.27 21.65 11.67
CA ASP A 174 31.58 23.07 11.61
C ASP A 174 33.09 23.21 11.35
N ASP A 175 33.50 23.01 10.09
CA ASP A 175 34.82 23.40 9.59
C ASP A 175 34.83 24.93 9.40
N ASP A 176 35.25 25.69 10.42
CA ASP A 176 36.21 26.81 10.36
C ASP A 176 36.07 27.73 11.59
N GLU A 177 36.89 27.50 12.63
CA GLU A 177 37.52 28.61 13.34
C GLU A 177 38.86 28.16 13.96
N GLY A 178 39.77 27.76 13.07
CA GLY A 178 41.20 27.67 13.35
C GLY A 178 41.84 29.06 13.34
N GLY A 179 41.45 29.93 14.25
CA GLY A 179 42.15 31.19 14.54
C GLY A 179 43.12 31.00 15.70
N GLY A 180 44.27 30.38 15.45
CA GLY A 180 45.37 30.37 16.42
C GLY A 180 45.91 31.79 16.60
N GLU A 181 45.77 32.36 17.79
CA GLU A 181 46.50 33.56 18.19
C GLU A 181 47.87 33.17 18.75
N GLY A 182 48.87 33.98 18.37
CA GLY A 182 50.30 33.76 18.55
C GLY A 182 50.84 34.10 19.94
#